data_AF-D1B346-F1
#
_entry.id   AF-D1B346-F1
#
_cell.length_a   1.000
_cell.length_b   1.000
_cell.length_c   1.000
_cell.angle_alpha   90.00
_cell.angle_beta   90.00
_cell.angle_gamma   90.00
#
_symmetry.space_group_name_H-M   'P 1'
#
loop_
_entity.id
_entity.type
_entity.pdbx_description
1 polymer ?
#
loop_
_entity_poly.entity_id
_entity_poly.type
_entity_poly.pdbx_seq_one_letter_code
_entity_poly.pdbx_strand_id
1 'polypeptide(L)'
;MALYTLSNIHNDLASYNQLIKLYQEHKNDLFETLDIQIRQWFDANLCAVLGGILDKIKNDGLNDINFIYIGESIKTILQKNSFLSFYGYEKAYDTNHTTIEYTKLKPADNRYFNQYLEEKLISRTEFPNMSDAVHEKISESIQEMFINAQMHSETEFIYTCGQFFPRDNKLNFTIADTGIGFAKRIEKDFGMAIDSCSAIKWAMIDGNTTKKGVSGGLGLALLKEFISQNNGKIQIISGDAFYEFSHQKEVIQKLDYYFDGAVISMTFKIDDMRTYTFANELERIDINELF
;
A
#
# COMPACT_ATOMS: atom_id res chain seq x y z
N MET A 1 9.96 3.02 -29.08
CA MET A 1 10.89 3.21 -27.93
C MET A 1 10.55 4.52 -27.24
N ALA A 2 9.68 4.44 -26.24
CA ALA A 2 9.25 5.60 -25.45
C ALA A 2 10.15 5.71 -24.21
N LEU A 3 10.61 6.92 -23.91
CA LEU A 3 11.40 7.21 -22.71
C LEU A 3 10.52 7.89 -21.66
N TYR A 4 10.37 7.25 -20.50
CA TYR A 4 9.66 7.83 -19.35
C TYR A 4 10.62 8.10 -18.19
N THR A 5 10.50 9.25 -17.55
CA THR A 5 11.33 9.62 -16.39
C THR A 5 10.47 9.75 -15.13
N LEU A 6 10.76 8.91 -14.15
CA LEU A 6 10.29 9.02 -12.77
C LEU A 6 11.34 9.79 -11.97
N SER A 7 10.93 10.81 -11.22
CA SER A 7 11.87 11.60 -10.42
C SER A 7 11.21 12.12 -9.15
N ASN A 8 11.92 11.97 -8.03
CA ASN A 8 11.50 12.46 -6.73
C ASN A 8 10.12 11.90 -6.30
N ILE A 9 10.00 10.58 -6.36
CA ILE A 9 8.76 9.85 -6.03
C ILE A 9 8.66 9.65 -4.51
N HIS A 10 7.62 10.23 -3.91
CA HIS A 10 7.28 10.17 -2.48
C HIS A 10 5.83 9.73 -2.27
N ASN A 11 5.44 9.43 -1.03
CA ASN A 11 4.02 9.19 -0.66
C ASN A 11 3.15 10.47 -0.68
N ASP A 12 2.98 11.11 -1.84
CA ASP A 12 2.18 12.31 -2.05
C ASP A 12 1.37 12.30 -3.37
N LEU A 13 0.40 13.21 -3.48
CA LEU A 13 -0.50 13.34 -4.63
C LEU A 13 0.25 13.48 -5.96
N ALA A 14 1.32 14.28 -5.99
CA ALA A 14 2.08 14.57 -7.20
C ALA A 14 2.82 13.32 -7.72
N SER A 15 3.39 12.53 -6.82
CA SER A 15 4.08 11.29 -7.14
C SER A 15 3.12 10.20 -7.61
N TYR A 16 1.94 10.06 -6.98
CA TYR A 16 0.89 9.19 -7.49
C TYR A 16 0.44 9.62 -8.89
N ASN A 17 0.23 10.92 -9.15
CA ASN A 17 -0.07 11.43 -10.49
C ASN A 17 1.03 11.07 -11.51
N GLN A 18 2.31 11.20 -11.14
CA GLN A 18 3.42 10.82 -12.03
C GLN A 18 3.40 9.32 -12.34
N LEU A 19 3.18 8.45 -11.36
CA LEU A 19 3.07 7.01 -11.57
C LEU A 19 1.85 6.65 -12.44
N ILE A 20 0.67 7.24 -12.17
CA ILE A 20 -0.55 6.94 -12.92
C ILE A 20 -0.44 7.47 -14.36
N LYS A 21 0.23 8.60 -14.57
CA LYS A 21 0.51 9.15 -15.89
C LYS A 21 1.30 8.16 -16.75
N LEU A 22 2.33 7.50 -16.19
CA LEU A 22 3.06 6.43 -16.88
C LEU A 22 2.12 5.33 -17.38
N TYR A 23 1.14 4.89 -16.58
CA TYR A 23 0.13 3.94 -17.05
C TYR A 23 -0.72 4.54 -18.17
N GLN A 24 -1.27 5.74 -17.99
CA GLN A 24 -2.19 6.33 -18.96
C GLN A 24 -1.56 6.58 -20.34
N GLU A 25 -0.28 6.93 -20.39
CA GLU A 25 0.45 7.14 -21.65
C GLU A 25 0.75 5.84 -22.40
N HIS A 26 0.82 4.70 -21.69
CA HIS A 26 1.30 3.43 -22.25
C HIS A 26 0.30 2.26 -22.20
N LYS A 27 -0.89 2.45 -21.63
CA LYS A 27 -1.90 1.37 -21.45
C LYS A 27 -2.43 0.75 -22.74
N ASN A 28 -2.28 1.43 -23.87
CA ASN A 28 -2.74 0.96 -25.18
C ASN A 28 -1.59 0.50 -26.08
N ASP A 29 -0.35 0.57 -25.60
CA ASP A 29 0.82 0.16 -26.38
C ASP A 29 0.86 -1.35 -26.54
N LEU A 30 1.30 -1.82 -27.71
CA LEU A 30 1.43 -3.24 -28.03
C LEU A 30 2.69 -3.45 -28.87
N PHE A 31 3.49 -4.47 -28.54
CA PHE A 31 4.75 -4.79 -29.22
C PHE A 31 5.78 -3.65 -29.16
N GLU A 32 5.74 -2.86 -28.08
CA GLU A 32 6.61 -1.71 -27.86
C GLU A 32 7.64 -1.97 -26.74
N THR A 33 8.70 -1.17 -26.76
CA THR A 33 9.69 -1.09 -25.68
C THR A 33 9.54 0.22 -24.93
N LEU A 34 9.32 0.12 -23.62
CA LEU A 34 9.28 1.23 -22.68
C LEU A 34 10.60 1.32 -21.91
N ASP A 35 11.34 2.39 -22.16
CA ASP A 35 12.56 2.72 -21.44
C ASP A 35 12.25 3.66 -20.28
N ILE A 36 12.69 3.30 -19.08
CA ILE A 36 12.41 4.01 -17.84
C ILE A 36 13.70 4.54 -17.23
N GLN A 37 13.65 5.78 -16.76
CA GLN A 37 14.66 6.38 -15.90
C GLN A 37 14.08 6.67 -14.52
N ILE A 38 14.78 6.30 -13.45
CA ILE A 38 14.43 6.71 -12.09
C ILE A 38 15.54 7.59 -11.52
N ARG A 39 15.20 8.84 -11.17
CA ARG A 39 16.14 9.88 -10.79
C ARG A 39 15.84 10.46 -9.41
N GLN A 40 16.86 11.02 -8.78
CA GLN A 40 16.82 11.77 -7.51
C GLN A 40 16.37 10.98 -6.27
N TRP A 41 15.12 10.52 -6.22
CA TRP A 41 14.55 9.78 -5.09
C TRP A 41 13.39 8.88 -5.51
N PHE A 42 13.21 7.77 -4.80
CA PHE A 42 12.06 6.89 -4.92
C PHE A 42 11.78 6.19 -3.59
N ASP A 43 10.62 6.46 -2.99
CA ASP A 43 10.11 5.73 -1.83
C ASP A 43 9.82 4.26 -2.21
N ALA A 44 10.58 3.32 -1.64
CA ALA A 44 10.59 1.91 -2.03
C ALA A 44 9.28 1.17 -1.72
N ASN A 45 8.41 1.71 -0.85
CA ASN A 45 7.04 1.19 -0.67
C ASN A 45 6.15 1.45 -1.90
N LEU A 46 6.49 2.41 -2.76
CA LEU A 46 5.77 2.68 -4.01
C LEU A 46 6.15 1.73 -5.15
N CYS A 47 7.09 0.80 -4.92
CA CYS A 47 7.29 -0.33 -5.82
C CYS A 47 6.04 -1.20 -5.96
N ALA A 48 5.18 -1.26 -4.94
CA ALA A 48 3.88 -1.93 -5.05
C ALA A 48 3.02 -1.33 -6.17
N VAL A 49 2.97 0.01 -6.26
CA VAL A 49 2.21 0.73 -7.29
C VAL A 49 2.89 0.64 -8.64
N LEU A 50 4.20 0.92 -8.70
CA LEU A 50 4.98 0.86 -9.94
C LEU A 50 4.94 -0.55 -10.54
N GLY A 51 5.12 -1.58 -9.72
CA GLY A 51 5.07 -2.98 -10.15
C GLY A 51 3.74 -3.36 -10.78
N GLY A 52 2.62 -2.98 -10.18
CA GLY A 52 1.30 -3.19 -10.77
C GLY A 52 1.10 -2.46 -12.09
N ILE A 53 1.54 -1.21 -12.19
CA ILE A 53 1.47 -0.43 -13.43
C ILE A 53 2.31 -1.07 -14.53
N LEU A 54 3.54 -1.45 -14.22
CA LEU A 54 4.46 -2.07 -15.16
C LEU A 54 3.98 -3.44 -15.62
N ASP A 55 3.39 -4.24 -14.74
CA ASP A 55 2.79 -5.52 -15.13
C ASP A 55 1.62 -5.32 -16.11
N LYS A 56 0.77 -4.30 -15.88
CA LYS A 56 -0.30 -3.97 -16.83
C LYS A 56 0.25 -3.51 -18.17
N ILE A 57 1.28 -2.65 -18.19
CA ILE A 57 1.91 -2.18 -19.42
C ILE A 57 2.57 -3.36 -20.15
N LYS A 58 3.23 -4.26 -19.42
CA LYS A 58 3.87 -5.45 -20.00
C LYS A 58 2.88 -6.33 -20.75
N ASN A 59 1.60 -6.31 -20.36
CA ASN A 59 0.47 -6.94 -21.04
C ASN A 59 0.78 -8.38 -21.49
N ASP A 60 1.00 -9.27 -20.52
CA ASP A 60 1.40 -10.68 -20.74
C ASP A 60 2.65 -10.89 -21.59
N GLY A 61 3.57 -9.91 -21.58
CA GLY A 61 4.84 -9.97 -22.30
C GLY A 61 4.76 -9.46 -23.74
N LEU A 62 3.68 -8.78 -24.12
CA LEU A 62 3.58 -8.10 -25.41
C LEU A 62 4.46 -6.85 -25.48
N ASN A 63 4.81 -6.24 -24.34
CA ASN A 63 5.71 -5.10 -24.27
C ASN A 63 6.97 -5.41 -23.44
N ASP A 64 8.09 -4.81 -23.83
CA ASP A 64 9.36 -4.87 -23.10
C ASP A 64 9.51 -3.65 -22.18
N ILE A 65 10.07 -3.88 -20.98
CA ILE A 65 10.32 -2.82 -20.00
C ILE A 65 11.80 -2.83 -19.64
N ASN A 66 12.47 -1.71 -19.92
CA ASN A 66 13.89 -1.55 -19.64
C ASN A 66 14.13 -0.39 -18.68
N PHE A 67 14.96 -0.61 -17.67
CA PHE A 67 15.47 0.49 -16.84
C PHE A 67 16.81 0.97 -17.38
N ILE A 68 16.79 2.01 -18.22
CA ILE A 68 18.01 2.51 -18.88
C ILE A 68 18.85 3.40 -17.95
N TYR A 69 18.26 3.93 -16.87
CA TYR A 69 18.98 4.64 -15.82
C TYR A 69 18.24 4.53 -14.49
N ILE A 70 18.96 4.17 -13.43
CA ILE A 70 18.46 4.24 -12.05
C ILE A 70 19.58 4.91 -11.24
N GLY A 71 19.27 5.99 -10.51
CA GLY A 71 20.25 6.59 -9.62
C GLY A 71 20.77 5.59 -8.58
N GLU A 72 22.05 5.63 -8.23
CA GLU A 72 22.71 4.53 -7.51
C GLU A 72 22.18 4.25 -6.10
N SER A 73 21.79 5.29 -5.36
CA SER A 73 21.10 5.13 -4.08
C SER A 73 19.73 4.48 -4.25
N ILE A 74 19.00 4.84 -5.30
CA ILE A 74 17.69 4.27 -5.64
C ILE A 74 17.86 2.81 -6.04
N LYS A 75 18.81 2.52 -6.94
CA LYS A 75 19.12 1.16 -7.36
C LYS A 75 19.42 0.27 -6.16
N THR A 76 20.23 0.76 -5.21
CA THR A 76 20.56 0.04 -3.98
C THR A 76 19.32 -0.32 -3.17
N ILE A 77 18.43 0.64 -2.87
CA ILE A 77 17.23 0.36 -2.08
C ILE A 77 16.24 -0.56 -2.83
N LEU A 78 16.13 -0.42 -4.16
CA LEU A 78 15.25 -1.24 -4.99
C LEU A 78 15.80 -2.65 -5.30
N GLN A 79 17.11 -2.88 -5.15
CA GLN A 79 17.69 -4.23 -5.12
C GLN A 79 17.50 -4.88 -3.73
N LYS A 80 17.59 -4.08 -2.65
CA LYS A 80 17.38 -4.53 -1.27
C LYS A 80 15.93 -4.91 -0.95
N ASN A 81 14.95 -4.26 -1.58
CA ASN A 81 13.55 -4.67 -1.46
C ASN A 81 13.16 -5.74 -2.49
N SER A 82 14.10 -6.32 -3.25
CA SER A 82 13.86 -7.30 -4.32
C SER A 82 13.06 -6.82 -5.55
N PHE A 83 12.63 -5.56 -5.64
CA PHE A 83 11.82 -5.09 -6.79
C PHE A 83 12.53 -5.27 -8.13
N LEU A 84 13.79 -4.85 -8.24
CA LEU A 84 14.53 -4.92 -9.51
C LEU A 84 14.84 -6.37 -9.97
N SER A 85 14.70 -7.36 -9.08
CA SER A 85 14.88 -8.76 -9.46
C SER A 85 13.81 -9.27 -10.43
N PHE A 86 12.63 -8.63 -10.45
CA PHE A 86 11.59 -8.89 -11.45
C PHE A 86 11.95 -8.38 -12.86
N TYR A 87 13.03 -7.60 -12.97
CA TYR A 87 13.51 -6.98 -14.20
C TYR A 87 14.98 -7.34 -14.51
N GLY A 88 15.44 -8.48 -13.99
CA GLY A 88 16.75 -9.06 -14.33
C GLY A 88 17.95 -8.54 -13.55
N TYR A 89 17.74 -7.72 -12.52
CA TYR A 89 18.83 -7.26 -11.64
C TYR A 89 19.07 -8.26 -10.49
N GLU A 90 20.29 -8.29 -9.98
CA GLU A 90 20.62 -9.08 -8.79
C GLU A 90 19.91 -8.51 -7.54
N LYS A 91 19.52 -9.41 -6.63
CA LYS A 91 19.05 -9.01 -5.30
C LYS A 91 20.23 -8.51 -4.46
N ALA A 92 20.00 -7.49 -3.65
CA ALA A 92 20.96 -7.05 -2.64
C ALA A 92 20.46 -7.44 -1.25
N TYR A 93 21.37 -7.74 -0.33
CA TYR A 93 21.00 -8.01 1.05
C TYR A 93 20.73 -6.69 1.80
N ASP A 94 19.62 -6.63 2.53
CA ASP A 94 19.28 -5.45 3.34
C ASP A 94 19.96 -5.47 4.70
N THR A 95 21.25 -5.11 4.72
CA THR A 95 22.05 -4.96 5.95
C THR A 95 21.54 -3.88 6.91
N ASN A 96 20.71 -2.95 6.43
CA ASN A 96 20.23 -1.83 7.24
C ASN A 96 18.83 -2.09 7.81
N HIS A 97 18.20 -3.20 7.44
CA HIS A 97 16.82 -3.51 7.81
C HIS A 97 15.88 -2.32 7.46
N THR A 98 16.08 -1.71 6.29
CA THR A 98 15.29 -0.56 5.84
C THR A 98 14.19 -0.92 4.84
N THR A 99 14.10 -2.17 4.39
CA THR A 99 13.09 -2.61 3.40
C THR A 99 12.15 -3.65 3.98
N ILE A 100 10.94 -3.68 3.40
CA ILE A 100 10.04 -4.82 3.46
C ILE A 100 9.92 -5.32 2.02
N GLU A 101 10.21 -6.60 1.81
CA GLU A 101 10.39 -7.19 0.48
C GLU A 101 9.19 -6.95 -0.43
N TYR A 102 9.46 -6.51 -1.66
CA TYR A 102 8.47 -6.40 -2.71
C TYR A 102 8.02 -7.78 -3.17
N THR A 103 6.70 -7.94 -3.11
CA THR A 103 6.03 -9.20 -3.34
C THR A 103 4.85 -8.97 -4.29
N LYS A 104 4.77 -9.82 -5.31
CA LYS A 104 3.64 -9.95 -6.23
C LYS A 104 2.90 -11.23 -5.88
N LEU A 105 1.65 -11.12 -5.46
CA LEU A 105 0.83 -12.20 -4.92
C LEU A 105 -0.40 -12.43 -5.78
N LYS A 106 -0.83 -13.68 -5.92
CA LYS A 106 -2.16 -13.99 -6.45
C LYS A 106 -3.21 -13.73 -5.36
N PRO A 107 -4.46 -13.42 -5.74
CA PRO A 107 -5.57 -13.31 -4.78
C PRO A 107 -5.74 -14.54 -3.88
N ALA A 108 -5.35 -15.74 -4.36
CA ALA A 108 -5.42 -16.97 -3.57
C ALA A 108 -4.33 -17.12 -2.48
N ASP A 109 -3.31 -16.26 -2.46
CA ASP A 109 -2.11 -16.41 -1.62
C ASP A 109 -2.28 -15.85 -0.19
N ASN A 110 -3.50 -15.89 0.36
CA ASN A 110 -3.81 -15.31 1.69
C ASN A 110 -2.88 -15.84 2.80
N ARG A 111 -2.65 -17.16 2.84
CA ARG A 111 -1.73 -17.76 3.84
C ARG A 111 -0.30 -17.22 3.72
N TYR A 112 0.17 -17.02 2.49
CA TYR A 112 1.51 -16.48 2.25
C TYR A 112 1.55 -15.00 2.66
N PHE A 113 0.52 -14.22 2.35
CA PHE A 113 0.43 -12.83 2.78
C PHE A 113 0.46 -12.70 4.31
N ASN A 114 -0.28 -13.55 5.03
CA ASN A 114 -0.27 -13.52 6.50
C ASN A 114 1.13 -13.81 7.05
N GLN A 115 1.81 -14.83 6.54
CA GLN A 115 3.19 -15.13 6.94
C GLN A 115 4.13 -13.95 6.61
N TYR A 116 4.02 -13.39 5.41
CA TYR A 116 4.81 -12.22 5.00
C TYR A 116 4.56 -11.02 5.92
N LEU A 117 3.31 -10.74 6.26
CA LEU A 117 2.92 -9.63 7.13
C LEU A 117 3.56 -9.78 8.52
N GLU A 118 3.40 -10.96 9.12
CA GLU A 118 3.97 -11.24 10.44
C GLU A 118 5.51 -11.14 10.43
N GLU A 119 6.17 -11.85 9.51
CA GLU A 119 7.63 -11.94 9.48
C GLU A 119 8.34 -10.66 9.04
N LYS A 120 7.73 -9.90 8.12
CA LYS A 120 8.40 -8.77 7.44
C LYS A 120 7.94 -7.41 7.93
N LEU A 121 6.80 -7.31 8.59
CA LEU A 121 6.25 -6.05 9.06
C LEU A 121 6.01 -6.04 10.58
N ILE A 122 5.09 -6.88 11.09
CA ILE A 122 4.53 -6.69 12.44
C ILE A 122 5.51 -7.16 13.52
N SER A 123 6.18 -8.32 13.34
CA SER A 123 7.13 -8.86 14.32
C SER A 123 8.47 -8.10 14.38
N ARG A 124 8.60 -7.00 13.61
CA ARG A 124 9.82 -6.20 13.58
C ARG A 124 9.90 -5.29 14.78
N THR A 125 11.07 -5.22 15.40
CA THR A 125 11.32 -4.37 16.58
C THR A 125 11.13 -2.87 16.29
N GLU A 126 11.21 -2.47 15.03
CA GLU A 126 10.97 -1.10 14.60
C GLU A 126 9.47 -0.78 14.41
N PHE A 127 8.58 -1.78 14.45
CA PHE A 127 7.14 -1.54 14.45
C PHE A 127 6.69 -1.00 15.81
N PRO A 128 5.62 -0.18 15.90
CA PRO A 128 5.20 0.40 17.18
C PRO A 128 4.95 -0.65 18.27
N ASN A 129 5.40 -0.38 19.50
CA ASN A 129 5.24 -1.29 20.63
C ASN A 129 3.77 -1.40 21.05
N MET A 130 3.24 -2.60 21.21
CA MET A 130 1.85 -2.83 21.59
C MET A 130 1.67 -4.15 22.34
N SER A 131 0.55 -4.29 23.04
CA SER A 131 0.11 -5.56 23.63
C SER A 131 -0.17 -6.62 22.56
N ASP A 132 -0.13 -7.89 22.93
CA ASP A 132 -0.43 -9.01 22.02
C ASP A 132 -1.83 -8.89 21.40
N ALA A 133 -2.82 -8.43 22.17
CA ALA A 133 -4.19 -8.25 21.68
C ALA A 133 -4.28 -7.14 20.62
N VAL A 134 -3.62 -5.99 20.84
CA VAL A 134 -3.58 -4.91 19.85
C VAL A 134 -2.79 -5.34 18.62
N HIS A 135 -1.67 -6.04 18.81
CA HIS A 135 -0.86 -6.62 17.72
C HIS A 135 -1.71 -7.51 16.80
N GLU A 136 -2.42 -8.49 17.37
CA GLU A 136 -3.31 -9.39 16.63
C GLU A 136 -4.34 -8.60 15.83
N LYS A 137 -4.97 -7.59 16.44
CA LYS A 137 -6.03 -6.81 15.80
C LYS A 137 -5.51 -5.87 14.70
N ILE A 138 -4.31 -5.31 14.84
CA ILE A 138 -3.67 -4.54 13.76
C ILE A 138 -3.25 -5.45 12.61
N SER A 139 -2.71 -6.64 12.89
CA SER A 139 -2.39 -7.63 11.86
C SER A 139 -3.66 -8.03 11.09
N GLU A 140 -4.73 -8.43 11.79
CA GLU A 140 -6.03 -8.75 11.18
C GLU A 140 -6.57 -7.58 10.32
N SER A 141 -6.40 -6.34 10.77
CA SER A 141 -6.84 -5.14 10.04
C SER A 141 -6.10 -4.97 8.72
N ILE A 142 -4.79 -5.19 8.70
CA ILE A 142 -3.98 -5.11 7.47
C ILE A 142 -4.29 -6.32 6.56
N GLN A 143 -4.51 -7.50 7.13
CA GLN A 143 -4.98 -8.68 6.38
C GLN A 143 -6.34 -8.41 5.72
N GLU A 144 -7.24 -7.69 6.38
CA GLU A 144 -8.53 -7.30 5.78
C GLU A 144 -8.32 -6.44 4.52
N MET A 145 -7.28 -5.60 4.45
CA MET A 145 -6.99 -4.80 3.25
C MET A 145 -6.59 -5.69 2.06
N PHE A 146 -5.78 -6.73 2.31
CA PHE A 146 -5.44 -7.73 1.29
C PHE A 146 -6.68 -8.54 0.87
N ILE A 147 -7.50 -8.96 1.82
CA ILE A 147 -8.74 -9.72 1.55
C ILE A 147 -9.72 -8.86 0.74
N ASN A 148 -9.82 -7.55 1.03
CA ASN A 148 -10.65 -6.62 0.26
C ASN A 148 -10.16 -6.52 -1.19
N ALA A 149 -8.85 -6.39 -1.41
CA ALA A 149 -8.28 -6.46 -2.75
C ALA A 149 -8.63 -7.81 -3.42
N GLN A 150 -8.46 -8.94 -2.73
CA GLN A 150 -8.80 -10.28 -3.25
C GLN A 150 -10.27 -10.39 -3.69
N MET A 151 -11.23 -9.90 -2.92
CA MET A 151 -12.66 -10.10 -3.19
C MET A 151 -13.27 -9.05 -4.14
N HIS A 152 -12.72 -7.84 -4.17
CA HIS A 152 -13.41 -6.69 -4.77
C HIS A 152 -12.68 -6.09 -5.97
N SER A 153 -11.39 -6.35 -6.14
CA SER A 153 -10.63 -5.75 -7.24
C SER A 153 -10.85 -6.45 -8.57
N GLU A 154 -11.16 -7.75 -8.60
CA GLU A 154 -11.07 -8.59 -9.82
C GLU A 154 -9.67 -8.53 -10.47
N THR A 155 -8.65 -8.25 -9.67
CA THR A 155 -7.24 -8.22 -10.09
C THR A 155 -6.68 -9.63 -10.30
N GLU A 156 -5.69 -9.75 -11.17
CA GLU A 156 -4.88 -10.98 -11.28
C GLU A 156 -3.82 -11.07 -10.18
N PHE A 157 -3.28 -9.92 -9.77
CA PHE A 157 -2.22 -9.81 -8.77
C PHE A 157 -2.43 -8.67 -7.79
N ILE A 158 -1.92 -8.86 -6.58
CA ILE A 158 -1.83 -7.87 -5.51
C ILE A 158 -0.35 -7.66 -5.20
N TYR A 159 0.05 -6.41 -5.08
CA TYR A 159 1.43 -5.98 -4.93
C TYR A 159 1.62 -5.36 -3.56
N THR A 160 2.66 -5.77 -2.86
CA THR A 160 2.91 -5.26 -1.49
C THR A 160 4.40 -5.10 -1.22
N CYS A 161 4.76 -4.01 -0.55
CA CYS A 161 6.10 -3.75 -0.05
C CYS A 161 6.10 -2.59 0.96
N GLY A 162 7.25 -2.33 1.55
CA GLY A 162 7.40 -1.27 2.53
C GLY A 162 8.84 -0.79 2.68
N GLN A 163 9.00 0.30 3.43
CA GLN A 163 10.27 0.92 3.72
C GLN A 163 10.26 1.55 5.11
N PHE A 164 11.32 1.30 5.87
CA PHE A 164 11.62 2.02 7.09
C PHE A 164 12.51 3.22 6.77
N PHE A 165 12.21 4.36 7.40
CA PHE A 165 12.98 5.60 7.31
C PHE A 165 13.49 5.94 8.71
N PRO A 166 14.62 5.35 9.17
CA PRO A 166 15.12 5.58 10.52
C PRO A 166 15.44 7.03 10.85
N ARG A 167 15.71 7.88 9.84
CA ARG A 167 15.97 9.32 10.05
C ARG A 167 14.70 10.15 10.23
N ASP A 168 13.62 9.73 9.59
CA ASP A 168 12.32 10.42 9.64
C ASP A 168 11.39 9.81 10.70
N ASN A 169 11.86 8.76 11.38
CA ASN A 169 11.13 7.96 12.34
C ASN A 169 9.74 7.56 11.82
N LYS A 170 9.71 7.03 10.60
CA LYS A 170 8.49 6.51 9.99
C LYS A 170 8.75 5.19 9.26
N LEU A 171 7.69 4.41 9.14
CA LEU A 171 7.57 3.24 8.29
C LEU A 171 6.46 3.52 7.28
N ASN A 172 6.70 3.23 6.00
CA ASN A 172 5.65 3.15 4.98
C ASN A 172 5.42 1.70 4.56
N PHE A 173 4.16 1.30 4.41
CA PHE A 173 3.75 0.01 3.88
C PHE A 173 2.60 0.21 2.89
N THR A 174 2.67 -0.42 1.72
CA THR A 174 1.68 -0.24 0.66
C THR A 174 1.18 -1.59 0.17
N ILE A 175 -0.14 -1.70 0.02
CA ILE A 175 -0.83 -2.75 -0.71
C ILE A 175 -1.49 -2.09 -1.93
N ALA A 176 -1.28 -2.64 -3.12
CA ALA A 176 -1.84 -2.14 -4.36
C ALA A 176 -2.39 -3.28 -5.22
N ASP A 177 -3.48 -3.02 -5.93
CA ASP A 177 -3.98 -3.86 -7.00
C ASP A 177 -4.21 -3.01 -8.27
N THR A 178 -4.37 -3.68 -9.41
CA THR A 178 -4.70 -3.03 -10.68
C THR A 178 -6.05 -3.51 -11.21
N GLY A 179 -7.02 -3.70 -10.31
CA GLY A 179 -8.36 -4.16 -10.62
C GLY A 179 -9.34 -3.07 -11.11
N ILE A 180 -10.62 -3.28 -10.83
CA ILE A 180 -11.72 -2.41 -11.25
C ILE A 180 -11.86 -1.12 -10.42
N GLY A 181 -11.30 -1.11 -9.19
CA GLY A 181 -11.40 0.03 -8.27
C GLY A 181 -12.77 0.20 -7.59
N PHE A 182 -12.86 1.14 -6.67
CA PHE A 182 -13.96 1.24 -5.72
C PHE A 182 -15.29 1.64 -6.38
N ALA A 183 -15.27 2.66 -7.25
CA ALA A 183 -16.48 3.16 -7.91
C ALA A 183 -17.16 2.08 -8.76
N LYS A 184 -16.39 1.41 -9.65
CA LYS A 184 -16.91 0.32 -10.49
C LYS A 184 -17.40 -0.85 -9.63
N ARG A 185 -16.72 -1.16 -8.51
CA ARG A 185 -17.17 -2.21 -7.60
C ARG A 185 -18.52 -1.89 -6.96
N ILE A 186 -18.68 -0.69 -6.42
CA ILE A 186 -19.92 -0.24 -5.79
C ILE A 186 -21.07 -0.23 -6.81
N GLU A 187 -20.82 0.24 -8.02
CA GLU A 187 -21.79 0.20 -9.11
C GLU A 187 -22.22 -1.23 -9.45
N LYS A 188 -21.26 -2.17 -9.54
CA LYS A 188 -21.54 -3.59 -9.82
C LYS A 188 -22.36 -4.27 -8.72
N ASP A 189 -22.12 -3.93 -7.45
CA ASP A 189 -22.79 -4.57 -6.31
C ASP A 189 -24.16 -4.01 -5.99
N PHE A 190 -24.33 -2.71 -6.16
CA PHE A 190 -25.50 -1.98 -5.69
C PHE A 190 -26.30 -1.30 -6.81
N GLY A 191 -25.81 -1.33 -8.06
CA GLY A 191 -26.39 -0.58 -9.17
C GLY A 191 -26.33 0.94 -8.97
N MET A 192 -25.41 1.40 -8.10
CA MET A 192 -25.29 2.79 -7.71
C MET A 192 -24.08 3.42 -8.41
N ALA A 193 -24.33 4.24 -9.43
CA ALA A 193 -23.30 5.07 -10.04
C ALA A 193 -22.78 6.09 -9.01
N ILE A 194 -21.47 6.11 -8.81
CA ILE A 194 -20.80 6.94 -7.82
C ILE A 194 -19.45 7.40 -8.36
N ASP A 195 -19.09 8.66 -8.15
CA ASP A 195 -17.77 9.16 -8.54
C ASP A 195 -16.68 8.62 -7.61
N SER A 196 -15.42 8.59 -8.06
CA SER A 196 -14.32 7.97 -7.29
C SER A 196 -14.09 8.59 -5.91
N CYS A 197 -14.29 9.91 -5.74
CA CYS A 197 -14.12 10.54 -4.43
C CYS A 197 -15.21 10.10 -3.46
N SER A 198 -16.46 10.11 -3.94
CA SER A 198 -17.60 9.61 -3.16
C SER A 198 -17.49 8.11 -2.88
N ALA A 199 -16.93 7.32 -3.81
CA ALA A 199 -16.70 5.89 -3.64
C ALA A 199 -15.72 5.58 -2.51
N ILE A 200 -14.60 6.30 -2.43
CA ILE A 200 -13.66 6.15 -1.30
C ILE A 200 -14.35 6.54 0.00
N LYS A 201 -15.03 7.69 0.05
CA LYS A 201 -15.79 8.09 1.26
C LYS A 201 -16.80 7.04 1.69
N TRP A 202 -17.52 6.45 0.73
CA TRP A 202 -18.49 5.40 1.01
C TRP A 202 -17.82 4.19 1.65
N ALA A 203 -16.66 3.77 1.14
CA ALA A 203 -15.88 2.65 1.70
C ALA A 203 -15.23 2.97 3.06
N MET A 204 -15.05 4.24 3.39
CA MET A 204 -14.51 4.70 4.68
C MET A 204 -15.55 4.77 5.81
N ILE A 205 -16.86 4.68 5.51
CA ILE A 205 -17.91 4.71 6.53
C ILE A 205 -18.05 3.31 7.15
N ASP A 206 -17.95 3.24 8.48
CA ASP A 206 -18.08 1.99 9.23
C ASP A 206 -19.37 1.23 8.87
N GLY A 207 -19.23 -0.07 8.62
CA GLY A 207 -20.35 -0.94 8.25
C GLY A 207 -20.79 -0.89 6.79
N ASN A 208 -20.21 0.00 5.96
CA ASN A 208 -20.35 -0.10 4.50
C ASN A 208 -19.44 -1.20 3.97
N THR A 209 -19.90 -2.43 4.13
CA THR A 209 -19.22 -3.62 3.63
C THR A 209 -20.09 -4.22 2.53
N THR A 210 -19.44 -4.63 1.44
CA THR A 210 -20.02 -5.42 0.36
C THR A 210 -20.22 -6.89 0.75
N LYS A 211 -19.81 -7.31 1.97
CA LYS A 211 -20.05 -8.65 2.50
C LYS A 211 -21.47 -8.73 3.09
N LYS A 212 -22.39 -9.40 2.39
CA LYS A 212 -23.67 -9.80 2.99
C LYS A 212 -23.43 -10.83 4.09
N GLY A 213 -23.62 -10.46 5.36
CA GLY A 213 -23.65 -11.39 6.50
C GLY A 213 -22.34 -11.62 7.24
N VAL A 214 -21.29 -10.84 6.98
CA VAL A 214 -20.03 -10.85 7.76
C VAL A 214 -19.70 -9.42 8.18
N SER A 215 -19.24 -9.24 9.42
CA SER A 215 -18.79 -7.95 9.95
C SER A 215 -17.51 -7.48 9.25
N GLY A 216 -17.63 -6.95 8.02
CA GLY A 216 -16.53 -6.25 7.33
C GLY A 216 -16.39 -4.79 7.78
N GLY A 217 -15.33 -4.12 7.35
CA GLY A 217 -15.13 -2.69 7.57
C GLY A 217 -14.58 -2.33 8.96
N LEU A 218 -14.48 -3.30 9.87
CA LEU A 218 -13.88 -3.10 11.19
C LEU A 218 -12.37 -2.87 11.13
N GLY A 219 -11.66 -3.55 10.22
CA GLY A 219 -10.20 -3.45 10.13
C GLY A 219 -9.74 -2.07 9.67
N LEU A 220 -10.42 -1.45 8.69
CA LEU A 220 -10.06 -0.10 8.25
C LEU A 220 -10.36 0.95 9.34
N ALA A 221 -11.48 0.78 10.05
CA ALA A 221 -11.86 1.64 11.17
C ALA A 221 -10.81 1.57 12.30
N LEU A 222 -10.46 0.36 12.73
CA LEU A 222 -9.44 0.14 13.76
C LEU A 222 -8.07 0.65 13.33
N LEU A 223 -7.65 0.38 12.09
CA LEU A 223 -6.39 0.87 11.55
C LEU A 223 -6.34 2.39 11.52
N LYS A 224 -7.44 3.05 11.17
CA LYS A 224 -7.58 4.51 11.19
C LYS A 224 -7.52 5.06 12.61
N GLU A 225 -8.15 4.41 13.58
CA GLU A 225 -8.06 4.76 15.01
C GLU A 225 -6.61 4.65 15.49
N PHE A 226 -5.94 3.53 15.23
CA PHE A 226 -4.53 3.34 15.58
C PHE A 226 -3.64 4.40 14.96
N ILE A 227 -3.81 4.69 13.66
CA ILE A 227 -3.04 5.73 12.97
C ILE A 227 -3.31 7.13 13.54
N SER A 228 -4.53 7.40 14.00
CA SER A 228 -4.85 8.64 14.72
C SER A 228 -4.06 8.76 16.02
N GLN A 229 -3.94 7.68 16.79
CA GLN A 229 -3.18 7.66 18.05
C GLN A 229 -1.66 7.71 17.82
N ASN A 230 -1.19 7.04 16.76
CA ASN A 230 0.20 6.96 16.35
C ASN A 230 0.70 8.19 15.57
N ASN A 231 -0.17 9.16 15.26
CA ASN A 231 0.15 10.29 14.38
C ASN A 231 0.72 9.85 13.02
N GLY A 232 0.23 8.72 12.52
CA GLY A 232 0.58 8.19 11.22
C GLY A 232 -0.23 8.81 10.09
N LYS A 233 -0.33 8.08 8.99
CA LYS A 233 -1.14 8.45 7.83
C LYS A 233 -1.70 7.23 7.10
N ILE A 234 -2.95 7.31 6.62
CA ILE A 234 -3.50 6.40 5.61
C ILE A 234 -3.74 7.18 4.33
N GLN A 235 -3.33 6.63 3.19
CA GLN A 235 -3.67 7.13 1.87
C GLN A 235 -4.40 6.05 1.07
N ILE A 236 -5.44 6.45 0.36
CA ILE A 236 -6.19 5.58 -0.55
C ILE A 236 -6.27 6.23 -1.92
N ILE A 237 -5.96 5.47 -2.96
CA ILE A 237 -6.06 5.89 -4.35
C ILE A 237 -6.95 4.90 -5.09
N SER A 238 -7.96 5.39 -5.80
CA SER A 238 -8.77 4.56 -6.71
C SER A 238 -9.48 5.44 -7.72
N GLY A 239 -9.46 5.08 -9.00
CA GLY A 239 -9.96 5.95 -10.06
C GLY A 239 -9.20 7.27 -10.12
N ASP A 240 -9.91 8.39 -10.21
CA ASP A 240 -9.32 9.73 -10.21
C ASP A 240 -9.32 10.38 -8.81
N ALA A 241 -9.43 9.59 -7.74
CA ALA A 241 -9.51 10.08 -6.37
C ALA A 241 -8.27 9.72 -5.54
N PHE A 242 -7.82 10.69 -4.77
CA PHE A 242 -6.81 10.57 -3.72
C PHE A 242 -7.44 10.96 -2.39
N TYR A 243 -7.39 10.05 -1.42
CA TYR A 243 -7.82 10.29 -0.05
C TYR A 243 -6.62 10.17 0.87
N GLU A 244 -6.54 11.05 1.86
CA GLU A 244 -5.55 11.00 2.92
C GLU A 244 -6.21 11.26 4.27
N PHE A 245 -5.93 10.40 5.25
CA PHE A 245 -6.20 10.65 6.66
C PHE A 245 -4.88 10.80 7.40
N SER A 246 -4.63 11.97 7.99
CA SER A 246 -3.50 12.22 8.87
C SER A 246 -3.84 13.33 9.86
N HIS A 247 -3.21 13.34 11.04
CA HIS A 247 -3.44 14.39 12.06
C HIS A 247 -4.93 14.65 12.37
N GLN A 248 -5.73 13.58 12.46
CA GLN A 248 -7.18 13.63 12.69
C GLN A 248 -7.98 14.42 11.62
N LYS A 249 -7.40 14.60 10.43
CA LYS A 249 -8.03 15.31 9.31
C LYS A 249 -8.09 14.40 8.10
N GLU A 250 -9.22 14.49 7.41
CA GLU A 250 -9.42 13.86 6.11
C GLU A 250 -9.27 14.90 5.02
N VAL A 251 -8.48 14.57 4.02
CA VAL A 251 -8.34 15.31 2.78
C VAL A 251 -8.74 14.39 1.64
N ILE A 252 -9.56 14.90 0.73
CA ILE A 252 -9.88 14.22 -0.53
C ILE A 252 -9.66 15.17 -1.68
N GLN A 253 -8.94 14.69 -2.70
CA GLN A 253 -8.55 15.48 -3.86
C GLN A 253 -8.71 14.64 -5.12
N LYS A 254 -8.84 15.31 -6.27
CA LYS A 254 -8.81 14.68 -7.58
C LYS A 254 -7.37 14.53 -8.04
N LEU A 255 -7.08 13.38 -8.65
CA LEU A 255 -5.88 13.12 -9.43
C LEU A 255 -6.07 13.66 -10.85
N ASP A 256 -4.97 13.93 -11.53
CA ASP A 256 -4.98 14.39 -12.92
C ASP A 256 -5.27 13.24 -13.89
N TYR A 257 -5.03 12.01 -13.44
CA TYR A 257 -5.12 10.79 -14.23
C TYR A 257 -5.92 9.72 -13.48
N TYR A 258 -6.65 8.90 -14.23
CA TYR A 258 -7.45 7.81 -13.67
C TYR A 258 -6.59 6.57 -13.38
N PHE A 259 -6.68 6.00 -12.18
CA PHE A 259 -6.04 4.75 -11.81
C PHE A 259 -7.01 3.56 -11.84
N ASP A 260 -6.75 2.57 -12.69
CA ASP A 260 -7.51 1.31 -12.73
C ASP A 260 -6.98 0.36 -11.65
N GLY A 261 -7.55 0.48 -10.45
CA GLY A 261 -7.25 -0.36 -9.30
C GLY A 261 -7.52 0.35 -7.97
N ALA A 262 -6.92 -0.16 -6.90
CA ALA A 262 -6.83 0.53 -5.63
C ALA A 262 -5.42 0.46 -5.03
N VAL A 263 -5.02 1.52 -4.34
CA VAL A 263 -3.80 1.57 -3.52
C VAL A 263 -4.21 1.94 -2.11
N ILE A 264 -3.69 1.23 -1.12
CA ILE A 264 -3.79 1.58 0.30
C ILE A 264 -2.35 1.67 0.82
N SER A 265 -1.92 2.89 1.17
CA SER A 265 -0.61 3.14 1.76
C SER A 265 -0.77 3.60 3.19
N MET A 266 -0.01 3.00 4.09
CA MET A 266 -0.01 3.26 5.52
C MET A 266 1.36 3.77 5.94
N THR A 267 1.38 4.87 6.68
CA THR A 267 2.57 5.40 7.34
C THR A 267 2.39 5.30 8.85
N PHE A 268 3.36 4.70 9.54
CA PHE A 268 3.40 4.58 10.99
C PHE A 268 4.60 5.35 11.54
N LYS A 269 4.42 6.05 12.65
CA LYS A 269 5.52 6.66 13.41
C LYS A 269 6.16 5.59 14.29
N ILE A 270 7.49 5.49 14.21
CA ILE A 270 8.27 4.43 14.86
C ILE A 270 9.18 4.96 15.99
N ASP A 271 9.12 6.26 16.27
CA ASP A 271 9.77 6.91 17.43
C ASP A 271 8.82 7.08 18.62
N ASP A 272 7.63 6.49 18.55
CA ASP A 272 6.69 6.60 19.65
C ASP A 272 7.13 5.72 20.83
N MET A 273 7.28 6.35 21.99
CA MET A 273 7.64 5.69 23.25
C MET A 273 6.43 5.09 23.97
N ARG A 274 5.22 5.26 23.43
CA ARG A 274 3.99 4.67 23.97
C ARG A 274 3.90 3.18 23.66
N THR A 275 3.21 2.46 24.54
CA THR A 275 2.75 1.09 24.29
C THR A 275 1.24 1.12 24.08
N TYR A 276 0.77 0.58 22.96
CA TYR A 276 -0.67 0.54 22.64
C TYR A 276 -1.35 -0.70 23.27
N THR A 277 -2.44 -0.49 24.01
CA THR A 277 -3.23 -1.53 24.67
C THR A 277 -4.71 -1.15 24.66
N PHE A 278 -5.61 -2.13 24.73
CA PHE A 278 -7.03 -1.87 24.87
C PHE A 278 -7.38 -1.40 26.28
N ALA A 279 -8.39 -0.53 26.40
CA ALA A 279 -8.80 0.01 27.70
C ALA A 279 -9.20 -1.09 28.71
N ASN A 280 -9.82 -2.17 28.24
CA ASN A 280 -10.21 -3.31 29.08
C ASN A 280 -9.03 -4.17 29.56
N GLU A 281 -7.86 -4.06 28.94
CA GLU A 281 -6.63 -4.72 29.44
C GLU A 281 -6.06 -3.95 30.62
N LEU A 282 -6.18 -2.62 30.63
CA LEU A 282 -5.80 -1.77 31.76
C LEU A 282 -6.66 -2.06 32.99
N GLU A 283 -7.96 -2.29 32.81
CA GLU A 283 -8.89 -2.65 33.91
C GLU A 283 -8.60 -4.02 34.53
N ARG A 284 -7.94 -4.94 33.80
CA ARG A 284 -7.52 -6.25 34.33
C ARG A 284 -6.25 -6.17 35.17
N ILE A 285 -5.51 -5.08 35.08
CA ILE A 285 -4.26 -4.84 35.82
C ILE A 285 -4.55 -4.26 37.23
N ASP A 286 -5.81 -4.12 37.64
CA ASP A 286 -6.15 -3.32 38.82
C ASP A 286 -6.08 -4.05 40.20
N ILE A 287 -5.22 -3.46 41.04
CA ILE A 287 -5.17 -3.32 42.52
C ILE A 287 -4.42 -4.35 43.40
N ASN A 288 -4.29 -5.64 43.07
CA ASN A 288 -3.64 -6.60 44.00
C ASN A 288 -2.18 -6.98 43.69
N GLU A 289 -1.61 -6.55 42.56
CA GLU A 289 -0.24 -6.92 42.15
C GLU A 289 0.76 -5.74 42.10
N LEU A 290 0.40 -4.60 42.71
CA LEU A 290 1.33 -3.50 42.95
C LEU A 290 1.83 -3.53 44.40
N PHE A 291 2.96 -4.21 44.63
CA PHE A 291 3.88 -3.98 45.75
C PHE A 291 5.25 -3.57 45.20
#